data_AF-F7KRW7-F1
#
_entry.id   AF-F7KRW7-F1
#
_cell.length_a   1.000
_cell.length_b   1.000
_cell.length_c   1.000
_cell.angle_alpha   90.00
_cell.angle_beta   90.00
_cell.angle_gamma   90.00
#
_symmetry.space_group_name_H-M   'P 1'
#
loop_
_entity.id
_entity.type
_entity.pdbx_description
1 polymer ?
#
loop_
_entity_poly.entity_id
_entity_poly.type
_entity_poly.pdbx_seq_one_letter_code
_entity_poly.pdbx_strand_id
1 'polypeptide(L)'
;MRLLAEQMIHKLHNRTDAAYGCKEKRNADEIIIKYTDGDKGMLNKKWKRFNKLTGKCYLNMIGTEKDGSCWLQAFELMKEIILEERKSDPQFVSELEMIDDATDYAFDIQGWLEDCLDEIDMREEYETLLKMCNDLLELFGWPEYTGSDIRFRKATVLRELGRTKESVEFCKKWMQKEPGNVVAATSGVYAYISTKEYDAAETLVDRFIINKSECLDENDMMFIAASKLYEAMGKKKEKREIDKAIKKYDEYMEEYIEEYFMNPDFEEDDELPFITGISEPSQR
;
A
#
# COMPACT_ATOMS: atom_id res chain seq x y z
N MET A 1 -3.81 5.18 -46.39
CA MET A 1 -3.65 6.03 -45.18
C MET A 1 -2.22 6.11 -44.65
N ARG A 2 -1.40 5.04 -44.69
CA ARG A 2 0.02 5.07 -44.26
C ARG A 2 0.91 6.04 -45.07
N LEU A 3 0.74 6.09 -46.39
CA LEU A 3 1.53 6.98 -47.27
C LEU A 3 1.27 8.49 -47.07
N LEU A 4 0.08 8.87 -46.58
CA LEU A 4 -0.27 10.27 -46.30
C LEU A 4 0.30 10.76 -44.96
N ALA A 5 0.47 9.86 -43.99
CA ALA A 5 1.11 10.14 -42.71
C ALA A 5 2.63 10.35 -42.88
N GLU A 6 3.29 9.55 -43.71
CA GLU A 6 4.73 9.68 -43.97
C GLU A 6 5.08 10.97 -44.73
N GLN A 7 4.21 11.45 -45.62
CA GLN A 7 4.42 12.72 -46.34
C GLN A 7 4.20 13.97 -45.47
N MET A 8 3.38 13.89 -44.41
CA MET A 8 3.21 14.98 -43.44
C MET A 8 4.39 15.10 -42.47
N ILE A 9 4.94 13.96 -42.03
CA ILE A 9 6.12 13.91 -41.13
C ILE A 9 7.37 14.50 -41.80
N HIS A 10 7.54 14.27 -43.11
CA HIS A 10 8.67 14.80 -43.87
C HIS A 10 8.56 16.32 -44.15
N LYS A 11 7.33 16.87 -44.18
CA LYS A 11 7.07 18.32 -44.34
C LYS A 11 7.22 19.12 -43.05
N LEU A 12 7.02 18.48 -41.90
CA LEU A 12 7.21 19.07 -40.57
C LEU A 12 8.70 19.14 -40.19
N HIS A 13 9.48 18.09 -40.48
CA HIS A 13 10.93 18.08 -40.23
C HIS A 13 11.69 19.12 -41.06
N ASN A 14 11.31 19.37 -42.31
CA ASN A 14 11.99 20.36 -43.16
C ASN A 14 11.65 21.82 -42.83
N ARG A 15 10.69 22.09 -41.91
CA ARG A 15 10.33 23.46 -41.48
C ARG A 15 11.05 23.90 -40.22
N THR A 16 11.56 22.96 -39.41
CA THR A 16 12.28 23.25 -38.16
C THR A 16 13.75 23.60 -38.38
N ASP A 17 14.34 23.19 -39.51
CA ASP A 17 15.78 23.39 -39.78
C ASP A 17 16.13 24.77 -40.35
N ALA A 18 15.14 25.61 -40.68
CA ALA A 18 15.36 26.92 -41.31
C ALA A 18 15.41 28.12 -40.33
N ALA A 19 15.22 27.91 -39.03
CA ALA A 19 15.24 28.99 -38.05
C ALA A 19 16.15 28.64 -36.86
N TYR A 20 17.23 29.42 -36.72
CA TYR A 20 18.18 29.48 -35.60
C TYR A 20 19.46 28.63 -35.68
N GLY A 21 20.45 29.20 -36.37
CA GLY A 21 21.67 29.64 -35.66
C GLY A 21 22.57 28.54 -35.09
N CYS A 22 23.27 27.87 -35.99
CA CYS A 22 24.30 26.87 -35.73
C CYS A 22 25.61 27.51 -35.23
N LYS A 23 26.03 27.24 -33.98
CA LYS A 23 27.40 26.79 -33.59
C LYS A 23 27.70 26.72 -32.08
N GLU A 24 26.93 27.36 -31.20
CA GLU A 24 27.14 27.25 -29.74
C GLU A 24 26.26 26.20 -29.03
N LYS A 25 25.18 25.73 -29.66
CA LYS A 25 24.31 24.66 -29.10
C LYS A 25 24.90 23.25 -29.17
N ARG A 26 25.81 22.99 -30.11
CA ARG A 26 26.37 21.63 -30.32
C ARG A 26 27.17 21.10 -29.13
N ASN A 27 27.71 21.98 -28.28
CA ASN A 27 28.44 21.56 -27.09
C ASN A 27 27.52 21.34 -25.87
N ALA A 28 26.38 22.05 -25.80
CA ALA A 28 25.40 21.83 -24.74
C ALA A 28 24.56 20.57 -25.01
N ASP A 29 24.15 20.32 -26.25
CA ASP A 29 23.36 19.15 -26.61
C ASP A 29 24.19 17.85 -26.54
N GLU A 30 25.49 17.86 -26.87
CA GLU A 30 26.37 16.69 -26.66
C GLU A 30 26.69 16.41 -25.18
N ILE A 31 26.67 17.43 -24.32
CA ILE A 31 26.82 17.26 -22.87
C ILE A 31 25.50 16.74 -22.27
N ILE A 32 24.35 17.28 -22.69
CA ILE A 32 23.03 16.85 -22.21
C ILE A 32 22.74 15.40 -22.65
N ILE A 33 23.03 15.03 -23.91
CA ILE A 33 22.79 13.66 -24.41
C ILE A 33 23.71 12.63 -23.73
N LYS A 34 24.96 12.98 -23.41
CA LYS A 34 25.87 12.08 -22.67
C LYS A 34 25.47 11.90 -21.19
N TYR A 35 24.87 12.91 -20.57
CA TYR A 35 24.34 12.79 -19.20
C TYR A 35 23.04 11.98 -19.17
N THR A 36 22.15 12.11 -20.16
CA THR A 36 20.87 11.38 -20.17
C THR A 36 20.96 9.90 -20.56
N ASP A 37 21.91 9.48 -21.40
CA ASP A 37 22.07 8.06 -21.77
C ASP A 37 22.87 7.26 -20.72
N GLY A 38 23.83 7.91 -20.06
CA GLY A 38 24.61 7.30 -18.97
C GLY A 38 23.75 7.01 -17.75
N ASP A 39 22.92 7.97 -17.34
CA ASP A 39 22.03 7.86 -16.18
C ASP A 39 20.89 6.86 -16.44
N LYS A 40 20.26 6.89 -17.63
CA LYS A 40 19.29 5.84 -18.02
C LYS A 40 19.92 4.44 -18.10
N GLY A 41 21.16 4.35 -18.60
CA GLY A 41 21.93 3.11 -18.63
C GLY A 41 22.32 2.60 -17.23
N MET A 42 22.56 3.49 -16.27
CA MET A 42 22.80 3.16 -14.86
C MET A 42 21.53 2.76 -14.13
N LEU A 43 20.41 3.46 -14.37
CA LEU A 43 19.11 3.12 -13.79
C LEU A 43 18.66 1.72 -14.21
N ASN A 44 18.78 1.40 -15.50
CA ASN A 44 18.51 0.07 -16.03
C ASN A 44 19.37 -1.02 -15.34
N LYS A 45 20.62 -0.70 -14.95
CA LYS A 45 21.45 -1.62 -14.15
C LYS A 45 20.96 -1.78 -12.72
N LYS A 46 20.47 -0.72 -12.08
CA LYS A 46 19.94 -0.79 -10.71
C LYS A 46 18.64 -1.58 -10.66
N TRP A 47 17.72 -1.37 -11.60
CA TRP A 47 16.52 -2.20 -11.72
C TRP A 47 16.84 -3.68 -11.98
N LYS A 48 17.82 -3.99 -12.82
CA LYS A 48 18.30 -5.37 -12.99
C LYS A 48 18.89 -5.96 -11.70
N ARG A 49 19.59 -5.14 -10.90
CA ARG A 49 20.11 -5.56 -9.60
C ARG A 49 18.97 -5.78 -8.61
N PHE A 50 17.96 -4.91 -8.60
CA PHE A 50 16.75 -5.05 -7.81
C PHE A 50 16.06 -6.37 -8.13
N ASN A 51 15.79 -6.67 -9.40
CA ASN A 51 15.20 -7.94 -9.83
C ASN A 51 16.01 -9.18 -9.38
N LYS A 52 17.35 -9.08 -9.40
CA LYS A 52 18.21 -10.16 -8.90
C LYS A 52 18.08 -10.34 -7.38
N LEU A 53 17.89 -9.24 -6.63
CA LEU A 53 17.68 -9.29 -5.19
C LEU A 53 16.28 -9.81 -4.84
N THR A 54 15.22 -9.39 -5.54
CA THR A 54 13.86 -9.92 -5.31
C THR A 54 13.81 -11.43 -5.57
N GLY A 55 14.48 -11.93 -6.62
CA GLY A 55 14.66 -13.37 -6.83
C GLY A 55 15.34 -14.09 -5.67
N LYS A 56 16.31 -13.45 -4.99
CA LYS A 56 16.90 -14.01 -3.76
C LYS A 56 15.95 -13.99 -2.58
N CYS A 57 15.12 -12.95 -2.47
CA CYS A 57 14.09 -12.83 -1.44
C CYS A 57 13.12 -14.02 -1.51
N TYR A 58 12.65 -14.37 -2.71
CA TYR A 58 11.79 -15.56 -2.88
C TYR A 58 12.53 -16.88 -2.64
N LEU A 59 13.80 -17.00 -3.05
CA LEU A 59 14.61 -18.17 -2.67
C LEU A 59 14.78 -18.27 -1.14
N ASN A 60 14.80 -17.13 -0.45
CA ASN A 60 14.93 -17.05 0.99
C ASN A 60 13.61 -17.42 1.69
N MET A 61 12.47 -16.97 1.17
CA MET A 61 11.14 -17.36 1.61
C MET A 61 10.94 -18.89 1.56
N ILE A 62 11.36 -19.55 0.48
CA ILE A 62 11.29 -21.02 0.36
C ILE A 62 12.45 -21.74 1.08
N GLY A 63 13.30 -21.01 1.81
CA GLY A 63 14.38 -21.55 2.64
C GLY A 63 15.63 -22.04 1.90
N THR A 64 15.77 -21.75 0.60
CA THR A 64 16.95 -22.07 -0.22
C THR A 64 18.09 -21.07 0.00
N GLU A 65 17.77 -19.78 0.08
CA GLU A 65 18.68 -18.75 0.56
C GLU A 65 18.51 -18.60 2.08
N LYS A 66 19.61 -18.56 2.83
CA LYS A 66 19.58 -18.45 4.30
C LYS A 66 19.81 -17.03 4.78
N ASP A 67 20.43 -16.19 3.95
CA ASP A 67 20.64 -14.79 4.27
C ASP A 67 19.35 -13.98 4.08
N GLY A 68 18.69 -13.73 5.21
CA GLY A 68 17.49 -12.91 5.28
C GLY A 68 17.70 -11.43 4.95
N SER A 69 18.94 -10.93 4.92
CA SER A 69 19.21 -9.51 4.67
C SER A 69 18.88 -9.05 3.25
N CYS A 70 18.62 -9.99 2.32
CA CYS A 70 18.25 -9.68 0.95
C CYS A 70 16.99 -8.81 0.84
N TRP A 71 16.02 -8.98 1.74
CA TRP A 71 14.79 -8.18 1.79
C TRP A 71 15.07 -6.71 2.06
N LEU A 72 15.80 -6.41 3.14
CA LEU A 72 16.19 -5.04 3.47
C LEU A 72 17.11 -4.44 2.40
N GLN A 73 18.02 -5.22 1.82
CA GLN A 73 18.88 -4.76 0.74
C GLN A 73 18.08 -4.37 -0.52
N ALA A 74 17.06 -5.15 -0.88
CA ALA A 74 16.18 -4.85 -2.00
C ALA A 74 15.32 -3.61 -1.70
N PHE A 75 14.79 -3.48 -0.48
CA PHE A 75 14.00 -2.32 -0.06
C PHE A 75 14.81 -1.02 -0.12
N GLU A 76 16.02 -1.02 0.44
CA GLU A 76 16.90 0.16 0.39
C GLU A 76 17.30 0.50 -1.04
N LEU A 77 17.52 -0.50 -1.91
CA LEU A 77 17.81 -0.27 -3.33
C LEU A 77 16.62 0.32 -4.07
N MET A 78 15.38 -0.13 -3.80
CA MET A 78 14.16 0.45 -4.36
C MET A 78 14.07 1.95 -4.02
N LYS A 79 14.24 2.31 -2.74
CA LYS A 79 14.24 3.72 -2.33
C LYS A 79 15.37 4.51 -2.99
N GLU A 80 16.57 3.95 -3.07
CA GLU A 80 17.72 4.58 -3.73
C GLU A 80 17.40 4.91 -5.18
N ILE A 81 16.79 3.98 -5.91
CA ILE A 81 16.36 4.19 -7.30
C ILE A 81 15.34 5.34 -7.39
N ILE A 82 14.28 5.30 -6.59
CA ILE A 82 13.22 6.33 -6.59
C ILE A 82 13.81 7.72 -6.31
N LEU A 83 14.62 7.82 -5.25
CA LEU A 83 15.23 9.10 -4.85
C LEU A 83 16.22 9.64 -5.87
N GLU A 84 16.88 8.76 -6.64
CA GLU A 84 17.76 9.18 -7.73
C GLU A 84 16.99 9.70 -8.94
N GLU A 85 15.93 9.00 -9.36
CA GLU A 85 15.07 9.48 -10.45
C GLU A 85 14.44 10.82 -10.10
N ARG A 86 14.05 11.00 -8.83
CA ARG A 86 13.51 12.27 -8.32
C ARG A 86 14.48 13.45 -8.35
N LYS A 87 15.78 13.23 -8.56
CA LYS A 87 16.74 14.33 -8.80
C LYS A 87 16.52 14.96 -10.17
N SER A 88 16.07 14.17 -11.15
CA SER A 88 15.83 14.60 -12.52
C SER A 88 14.35 14.92 -12.77
N ASP A 89 13.45 14.14 -12.18
CA ASP A 89 12.01 14.34 -12.23
C ASP A 89 11.41 14.30 -10.81
N PRO A 90 11.23 15.45 -10.14
CA PRO A 90 10.73 15.50 -8.77
C PRO A 90 9.39 14.81 -8.51
N GLN A 91 8.59 14.57 -9.55
CA GLN A 91 7.30 13.89 -9.46
C GLN A 91 7.37 12.41 -9.83
N PHE A 92 8.56 11.89 -10.12
CA PHE A 92 8.75 10.47 -10.41
C PHE A 92 8.19 9.61 -9.29
N VAL A 93 7.20 8.79 -9.64
CA VAL A 93 6.44 7.89 -8.75
C VAL A 93 6.06 8.58 -7.43
N SER A 94 5.37 9.73 -7.52
CA SER A 94 4.94 10.48 -6.33
C SER A 94 4.05 9.65 -5.42
N GLU A 95 3.36 8.65 -5.95
CA GLU A 95 2.46 7.75 -5.24
C GLU A 95 2.90 6.30 -5.46
N LEU A 96 2.66 5.42 -4.48
CA LEU A 96 3.12 4.03 -4.53
C LEU A 96 2.54 3.28 -5.74
N GLU A 97 1.27 3.53 -6.09
CA GLU A 97 0.59 2.92 -7.23
C GLU A 97 1.25 3.19 -8.58
N MET A 98 2.01 4.28 -8.71
CA MET A 98 2.65 4.66 -9.97
C MET A 98 3.94 3.88 -10.23
N ILE A 99 4.45 3.12 -9.25
CA ILE A 99 5.79 2.54 -9.35
C ILE A 99 5.88 1.43 -10.38
N ASP A 100 4.86 0.60 -10.49
CA ASP A 100 4.84 -0.49 -11.45
C ASP A 100 4.60 0.03 -12.87
N ASP A 101 3.72 1.01 -13.06
CA ASP A 101 3.56 1.74 -14.32
C ASP A 101 4.87 2.35 -14.82
N ALA A 102 5.64 2.98 -13.92
CA ALA A 102 6.93 3.58 -14.25
C ALA A 102 7.98 2.54 -14.71
N THR A 103 7.76 1.26 -14.42
CA THR A 103 8.63 0.16 -14.84
C THR A 103 8.01 -0.75 -15.89
N ASP A 104 6.85 -0.38 -16.46
CA ASP A 104 6.09 -1.22 -17.40
C ASP A 104 5.80 -2.62 -16.81
N TYR A 105 5.49 -2.65 -15.50
CA TYR A 105 5.23 -3.86 -14.71
C TYR A 105 6.35 -4.91 -14.76
N ALA A 106 7.58 -4.52 -15.13
CA ALA A 106 8.66 -5.47 -15.37
C ALA A 106 9.19 -6.16 -14.09
N PHE A 107 8.84 -5.65 -12.91
CA PHE A 107 9.42 -6.10 -11.63
C PHE A 107 8.40 -6.41 -10.53
N ASP A 108 7.11 -6.13 -10.72
CA ASP A 108 6.05 -6.34 -9.73
C ASP A 108 6.42 -5.83 -8.33
N ILE A 109 6.70 -4.52 -8.25
CA ILE A 109 7.31 -3.89 -7.09
C ILE A 109 6.30 -3.78 -5.96
N GLN A 110 5.03 -3.49 -6.25
CA GLN A 110 3.98 -3.45 -5.22
C GLN A 110 3.77 -4.82 -4.59
N GLY A 111 3.60 -5.88 -5.41
CA GLY A 111 3.46 -7.25 -4.91
C GLY A 111 4.67 -7.68 -4.09
N TRP A 112 5.88 -7.43 -4.59
CA TRP A 112 7.10 -7.71 -3.84
C TRP A 112 7.21 -6.91 -2.53
N LEU A 113 6.74 -5.66 -2.49
CA LEU A 113 6.79 -4.82 -1.30
C LEU A 113 5.88 -5.36 -0.20
N GLU A 114 4.69 -5.85 -0.56
CA GLU A 114 3.77 -6.51 0.38
C GLU A 114 4.43 -7.75 0.99
N ASP A 115 4.96 -8.65 0.14
CA ASP A 115 5.71 -9.84 0.57
C ASP A 115 6.90 -9.46 1.48
N CYS A 116 7.59 -8.38 1.14
CA CYS A 116 8.72 -7.90 1.91
C CYS A 116 8.32 -7.42 3.30
N LEU A 117 7.22 -6.68 3.43
CA LEU A 117 6.74 -6.23 4.73
C LEU A 117 6.28 -7.41 5.58
N ASP A 118 5.57 -8.37 4.99
CA ASP A 118 5.08 -9.56 5.68
C ASP A 118 6.21 -10.49 6.13
N GLU A 119 7.25 -10.69 5.32
CA GLU A 119 8.38 -11.52 5.72
C GLU A 119 9.16 -10.91 6.90
N ILE A 120 9.36 -9.59 6.90
CA ILE A 120 10.01 -8.88 8.01
C ILE A 120 9.14 -8.94 9.28
N ASP A 121 7.81 -8.85 9.14
CA ASP A 121 6.84 -9.00 10.23
C ASP A 121 6.86 -10.42 10.83
N MET A 122 6.81 -11.46 9.97
CA MET A 122 6.89 -12.86 10.38
C MET A 122 8.18 -13.23 11.12
N ARG A 123 9.26 -12.47 10.88
CA ARG A 123 10.54 -12.62 11.59
C ARG A 123 10.64 -11.82 12.88
N GLU A 124 9.59 -11.06 13.20
CA GLU A 124 9.53 -10.19 14.37
C GLU A 124 10.66 -9.13 14.38
N GLU A 125 11.14 -8.74 13.19
CA GLU A 125 12.18 -7.71 13.02
C GLU A 125 11.57 -6.30 13.15
N TYR A 126 10.88 -6.05 14.26
CA TYR A 126 9.99 -4.91 14.45
C TYR A 126 10.66 -3.54 14.34
N GLU A 127 11.92 -3.37 14.76
CA GLU A 127 12.63 -2.10 14.57
C GLU A 127 12.91 -1.83 13.07
N THR A 128 13.26 -2.88 12.32
CA THR A 128 13.43 -2.80 10.86
C THR A 128 12.10 -2.46 10.19
N LEU A 129 11.02 -3.15 10.57
CA LEU A 129 9.69 -2.92 10.01
C LEU A 129 9.18 -1.51 10.31
N LEU A 130 9.40 -1.01 11.53
CA LEU A 130 9.03 0.37 11.89
C LEU A 130 9.76 1.39 11.02
N LYS A 131 11.05 1.19 10.77
CA LYS A 131 11.84 2.03 9.88
C LYS A 131 11.27 1.99 8.46
N MET A 132 10.97 0.80 7.93
CA MET A 132 10.40 0.64 6.59
C MET A 132 9.05 1.35 6.46
N CYS A 133 8.15 1.21 7.45
CA CYS A 133 6.87 1.93 7.44
C CYS A 133 7.09 3.45 7.46
N ASN A 134 8.02 3.98 8.26
CA ASN A 134 8.33 5.40 8.26
C ASN A 134 8.87 5.86 6.90
N ASP A 135 9.82 5.11 6.34
CA ASP A 135 10.42 5.41 5.05
C ASP A 135 9.35 5.45 3.94
N LEU A 136 8.43 4.49 3.90
CA LEU A 136 7.33 4.46 2.91
C LEU A 136 6.37 5.65 3.08
N LEU A 137 5.99 5.95 4.31
CA LEU A 137 5.08 7.07 4.62
C LEU A 137 5.67 8.43 4.26
N GLU A 138 7.00 8.56 4.29
CA GLU A 138 7.73 9.77 3.89
C GLU A 138 8.05 9.79 2.39
N LEU A 139 8.29 8.62 1.78
CA LEU A 139 8.69 8.51 0.39
C LEU A 139 7.54 8.77 -0.57
N PHE A 140 6.30 8.41 -0.23
CA PHE A 140 5.15 8.55 -1.11
C PHE A 140 4.14 9.59 -0.60
N GLY A 141 3.44 10.21 -1.55
CA GLY A 141 2.18 10.89 -1.34
C GLY A 141 1.06 9.86 -1.12
N TRP A 142 0.04 10.29 -0.38
CA TRP A 142 -1.11 9.46 -0.01
C TRP A 142 -2.40 10.26 -0.19
N PRO A 143 -2.89 10.48 -1.43
CA PRO A 143 -4.06 11.30 -1.70
C PRO A 143 -5.36 10.54 -1.44
N GLU A 144 -5.94 9.87 -2.45
CA GLU A 144 -7.17 9.08 -2.31
C GLU A 144 -6.90 7.83 -1.47
N TYR A 145 -5.86 7.07 -1.84
CA TYR A 145 -5.31 6.05 -0.97
C TYR A 145 -4.48 6.67 0.14
N THR A 146 -4.96 6.54 1.37
CA THR A 146 -4.35 7.16 2.53
C THR A 146 -3.20 6.34 3.11
N GLY A 147 -2.69 5.28 2.45
CA GLY A 147 -1.64 4.40 3.01
C GLY A 147 -2.02 3.82 4.37
N SER A 148 -3.28 3.40 4.49
CA SER A 148 -3.90 2.97 5.73
C SER A 148 -3.32 1.66 6.26
N ASP A 149 -2.98 0.74 5.38
CA ASP A 149 -2.25 -0.49 5.62
C ASP A 149 -0.88 -0.25 6.28
N ILE A 150 -0.07 0.67 5.74
CA ILE A 150 1.26 1.01 6.25
C ILE A 150 1.14 1.72 7.60
N ARG A 151 0.15 2.62 7.75
CA ARG A 151 -0.13 3.29 9.03
C ARG A 151 -0.61 2.29 10.08
N PHE A 152 -1.49 1.35 9.70
CA PHE A 152 -1.97 0.30 10.60
C PHE A 152 -0.81 -0.59 11.05
N ARG A 153 0.03 -1.05 10.11
CA ARG A 153 1.22 -1.86 10.41
C ARG A 153 2.19 -1.10 11.32
N LYS A 154 2.49 0.16 11.03
CA LYS A 154 3.30 1.03 11.91
C LYS A 154 2.74 1.09 13.33
N ALA A 155 1.43 1.31 13.49
CA ALA A 155 0.80 1.37 14.80
C ALA A 155 0.90 0.03 15.53
N THR A 156 0.77 -1.10 14.82
CA THR A 156 0.95 -2.46 15.34
C THR A 156 2.37 -2.69 15.82
N VAL A 157 3.36 -2.41 14.98
CA VAL A 157 4.79 -2.54 15.30
C VAL A 157 5.17 -1.71 16.53
N LEU A 158 4.64 -0.50 16.67
CA LEU A 158 4.84 0.31 17.88
C LEU A 158 4.32 -0.40 19.14
N ARG A 159 3.21 -1.14 19.06
CA ARG A 159 2.69 -1.93 20.20
C ARG A 159 3.58 -3.14 20.49
N GLU A 160 4.02 -3.86 19.47
CA GLU A 160 4.91 -5.03 19.62
C GLU A 160 6.27 -4.65 20.24
N LEU A 161 6.78 -3.46 19.93
CA LEU A 161 7.97 -2.89 20.57
C LEU A 161 7.73 -2.39 22.01
N GLY A 162 6.52 -2.53 22.55
CA GLY A 162 6.14 -2.00 23.87
C GLY A 162 5.99 -0.47 23.92
N ARG A 163 6.06 0.22 22.77
CA ARG A 163 5.91 1.68 22.63
C ARG A 163 4.43 2.07 22.53
N THR A 164 3.61 1.52 23.42
CA THR A 164 2.13 1.63 23.39
C THR A 164 1.61 3.07 23.45
N LYS A 165 2.25 3.94 24.25
CA LYS A 165 1.90 5.37 24.31
C LYS A 165 2.14 6.10 22.99
N GLU A 166 3.21 5.74 22.28
CA GLU A 166 3.51 6.32 20.97
C GLU A 166 2.53 5.81 19.92
N SER A 167 2.15 4.54 19.96
CA SER A 167 1.08 3.98 19.14
C SER A 167 -0.24 4.75 19.34
N VAL A 168 -0.65 5.00 20.59
CA VAL A 168 -1.85 5.80 20.90
C VAL A 168 -1.77 7.21 20.34
N GLU A 169 -0.65 7.90 20.55
CA GLU A 169 -0.45 9.27 20.04
C GLU A 169 -0.47 9.32 18.50
N PHE A 170 0.14 8.33 17.85
CA PHE A 170 0.12 8.18 16.41
C PHE A 170 -1.32 7.96 15.89
N CYS A 171 -2.05 7.01 16.45
CA CYS A 171 -3.45 6.72 16.06
C CYS A 171 -4.36 7.93 16.30
N LYS A 172 -4.19 8.68 17.41
CA LYS A 172 -4.94 9.91 17.68
C LYS A 172 -4.74 10.94 16.56
N LYS A 173 -3.51 11.20 16.16
CA LYS A 173 -3.20 12.14 15.06
C LYS A 173 -3.77 11.65 13.73
N TRP A 174 -3.69 10.36 13.46
CA TRP A 174 -4.24 9.79 12.24
C TRP A 174 -5.76 9.93 12.17
N MET A 175 -6.49 9.51 13.22
CA MET A 175 -7.94 9.66 13.31
C MET A 175 -8.40 11.14 13.28
N GLN A 176 -7.59 12.08 13.78
CA GLN A 176 -7.90 13.52 13.66
C GLN A 176 -7.85 14.01 12.22
N LYS A 177 -6.90 13.50 11.42
CA LYS A 177 -6.80 13.82 9.99
C LYS A 177 -7.87 13.13 9.16
N GLU A 178 -8.22 11.90 9.55
CA GLU A 178 -9.13 11.03 8.79
C GLU A 178 -10.24 10.48 9.70
N PRO A 179 -11.17 11.33 10.16
CA PRO A 179 -12.15 10.95 11.18
C PRO A 179 -13.18 9.92 10.72
N GLY A 180 -13.34 9.71 9.41
CA GLY A 180 -14.23 8.70 8.82
C GLY A 180 -13.52 7.39 8.44
N ASN A 181 -12.20 7.30 8.64
CA ASN A 181 -11.45 6.12 8.25
C ASN A 181 -11.61 5.01 9.30
N VAL A 182 -12.29 3.93 8.92
CA VAL A 182 -12.53 2.77 9.79
C VAL A 182 -11.22 2.09 10.20
N VAL A 183 -10.23 2.00 9.30
CA VAL A 183 -8.91 1.40 9.58
C VAL A 183 -8.17 2.21 10.64
N ALA A 184 -8.21 3.54 10.54
CA ALA A 184 -7.62 4.43 11.54
C ALA A 184 -8.28 4.23 12.92
N ALA A 185 -9.61 4.13 12.95
CA ALA A 185 -10.36 3.88 14.18
C ALA A 185 -10.06 2.49 14.77
N THR A 186 -10.03 1.45 13.95
CA THR A 186 -9.67 0.08 14.33
C THR A 186 -8.26 0.03 14.94
N SER A 187 -7.30 0.70 14.30
CA SER A 187 -5.94 0.83 14.84
C SER A 187 -5.93 1.54 16.20
N GLY A 188 -6.75 2.58 16.34
CA GLY A 188 -6.99 3.27 17.61
C GLY A 188 -7.55 2.37 18.70
N VAL A 189 -8.52 1.49 18.39
CA VAL A 189 -9.07 0.51 19.33
C VAL A 189 -7.96 -0.40 19.87
N TYR A 190 -7.14 -0.98 19.00
CA TYR A 190 -6.01 -1.82 19.44
C TYR A 190 -4.99 -1.06 20.29
N ALA A 191 -4.68 0.19 19.90
CA ALA A 191 -3.79 1.05 20.68
C ALA A 191 -4.34 1.32 22.09
N TYR A 192 -5.63 1.64 22.21
CA TYR A 192 -6.28 1.88 23.51
C TYR A 192 -6.41 0.62 24.37
N ILE A 193 -6.64 -0.55 23.76
CA ILE A 193 -6.59 -1.83 24.49
C ILE A 193 -5.21 -2.01 25.14
N SER A 194 -4.13 -1.72 24.42
CA SER A 194 -2.75 -1.86 24.92
C SER A 194 -2.42 -0.93 26.09
N THR A 195 -3.10 0.21 26.21
CA THR A 195 -2.96 1.15 27.33
C THR A 195 -4.09 1.04 28.37
N LYS A 196 -5.02 0.09 28.19
CA LYS A 196 -6.22 -0.11 29.03
C LYS A 196 -7.15 1.10 29.07
N GLU A 197 -7.15 1.93 28.03
CA GLU A 197 -8.07 3.05 27.84
C GLU A 197 -9.40 2.55 27.24
N TYR A 198 -10.08 1.62 27.93
CA TYR A 198 -11.21 0.88 27.36
C TYR A 198 -12.42 1.74 27.02
N ASP A 199 -12.70 2.79 27.79
CA ASP A 199 -13.84 3.69 27.49
C ASP A 199 -13.63 4.45 26.17
N ALA A 200 -12.38 4.81 25.86
CA ALA A 200 -12.02 5.45 24.60
C ALA A 200 -12.13 4.47 23.43
N ALA A 201 -11.71 3.22 23.64
CA ALA A 201 -11.87 2.15 22.66
C ALA A 201 -13.36 1.84 22.37
N GLU A 202 -14.19 1.75 23.41
CA GLU A 202 -15.63 1.47 23.28
C GLU A 202 -16.34 2.61 22.54
N THR A 203 -15.97 3.86 22.81
CA THR A 203 -16.49 5.03 22.08
C THR A 203 -16.18 4.96 20.58
N LEU A 204 -15.01 4.46 20.19
CA LEU A 204 -14.67 4.24 18.77
C LEU A 204 -15.51 3.12 18.16
N VAL A 205 -15.63 1.99 18.87
CA VAL A 205 -16.44 0.85 18.42
C VAL A 205 -17.89 1.27 18.19
N ASP A 206 -18.52 1.94 19.16
CA ASP A 206 -19.93 2.36 19.04
C ASP A 206 -20.15 3.41 17.94
N ARG A 207 -19.11 4.14 17.54
CA ARG A 207 -19.18 5.10 16.43
C ARG A 207 -19.21 4.42 15.06
N PHE A 208 -18.49 3.32 14.89
CA PHE A 208 -18.34 2.63 13.60
C PHE A 208 -19.20 1.38 13.46
N ILE A 209 -19.68 0.81 14.57
CA ILE A 209 -20.65 -0.28 14.59
C ILE A 209 -22.02 0.26 15.00
N ILE A 210 -22.80 0.72 14.01
CA ILE A 210 -24.16 1.22 14.23
C ILE A 210 -25.10 0.06 14.60
N ASN A 211 -24.97 -1.08 13.91
CA ASN A 211 -25.76 -2.28 14.14
C ASN A 211 -24.85 -3.47 14.48
N LYS A 212 -24.91 -3.94 15.73
CA LYS A 212 -24.04 -5.03 16.25
C LYS A 212 -24.35 -6.41 15.65
N SER A 213 -25.38 -6.55 14.81
CA SER A 213 -25.68 -7.79 14.10
C SER A 213 -25.30 -7.78 12.61
N GLU A 214 -24.80 -6.65 12.08
CA GLU A 214 -24.48 -6.47 10.66
C GLU A 214 -22.99 -6.23 10.49
N CYS A 215 -22.23 -7.34 10.51
CA CYS A 215 -20.84 -7.38 10.09
C CYS A 215 -20.80 -7.50 8.57
N LEU A 216 -20.05 -6.61 7.90
CA LEU A 216 -19.95 -6.45 6.45
C LEU A 216 -18.50 -6.13 6.09
N ASP A 217 -18.15 -6.23 4.80
CA ASP A 217 -16.81 -5.93 4.26
C ASP A 217 -16.27 -4.58 4.72
N GLU A 218 -17.10 -3.55 4.87
CA GLU A 218 -16.62 -2.20 5.21
C GLU A 218 -16.31 -2.03 6.70
N ASN A 219 -16.75 -2.95 7.57
CA ASN A 219 -16.63 -2.82 9.03
C ASN A 219 -16.13 -4.07 9.77
N ASP A 220 -15.85 -5.16 9.06
CA ASP A 220 -15.39 -6.44 9.58
C ASP A 220 -14.18 -6.28 10.52
N MET A 221 -13.18 -5.49 10.13
CA MET A 221 -11.99 -5.20 10.92
C MET A 221 -12.34 -4.54 12.26
N MET A 222 -13.34 -3.66 12.28
CA MET A 222 -13.84 -3.03 13.49
C MET A 222 -14.59 -4.03 14.38
N PHE A 223 -15.36 -4.96 13.80
CA PHE A 223 -16.00 -6.06 14.54
C PHE A 223 -14.97 -6.95 15.23
N ILE A 224 -13.89 -7.33 14.53
CA ILE A 224 -12.79 -8.13 15.10
C ILE A 224 -12.15 -7.36 16.26
N ALA A 225 -11.87 -6.07 16.09
CA ALA A 225 -11.32 -5.24 17.16
C ALA A 225 -12.28 -5.07 18.34
N ALA A 226 -13.59 -4.96 18.10
CA ALA A 226 -14.62 -4.93 19.13
C ALA A 226 -14.68 -6.22 19.93
N SER A 227 -14.56 -7.39 19.29
CA SER A 227 -14.48 -8.68 19.98
C SER A 227 -13.29 -8.72 20.94
N LYS A 228 -12.11 -8.27 20.48
CA LYS A 228 -10.90 -8.18 21.29
C LYS A 228 -11.04 -7.18 22.45
N LEU A 229 -11.70 -6.05 22.22
CA LEU A 229 -12.02 -5.09 23.28
C LEU A 229 -12.91 -5.73 24.36
N TYR A 230 -14.03 -6.34 23.97
CA TYR A 230 -14.96 -6.93 24.92
C TYR A 230 -14.35 -8.13 25.66
N GLU A 231 -13.45 -8.87 25.03
CA GLU A 231 -12.60 -9.86 25.69
C GLU A 231 -11.72 -9.23 26.78
N ALA A 232 -10.97 -8.17 26.46
CA ALA A 232 -10.10 -7.46 27.39
C ALA A 232 -10.87 -6.81 28.56
N MET A 233 -12.10 -6.36 28.32
CA MET A 233 -13.00 -5.82 29.35
C MET A 233 -13.71 -6.89 30.19
N GLY A 234 -13.69 -8.16 29.78
CA GLY A 234 -14.46 -9.23 30.41
C GLY A 234 -15.97 -9.18 30.12
N LYS A 235 -16.41 -8.41 29.12
CA LYS A 235 -17.80 -8.24 28.66
C LYS A 235 -18.25 -9.44 27.81
N LYS A 236 -18.45 -10.59 28.47
CA LYS A 236 -18.71 -11.89 27.81
C LYS A 236 -19.98 -11.92 26.97
N LYS A 237 -21.00 -11.13 27.30
CA LYS A 237 -22.28 -11.14 26.55
C LYS A 237 -22.12 -10.39 25.23
N GLU A 238 -21.55 -9.20 25.30
CA GLU A 238 -21.26 -8.31 24.18
C GLU A 238 -20.29 -8.99 23.20
N LYS A 239 -19.23 -9.62 23.72
CA LYS A 239 -18.31 -10.43 22.90
C LYS A 239 -19.07 -11.51 22.12
N ARG A 240 -19.96 -12.26 22.77
CA ARG A 240 -20.75 -13.33 22.11
C ARG A 240 -21.69 -12.80 21.04
N GLU A 241 -22.22 -11.58 21.19
CA GLU A 241 -23.08 -10.97 20.17
C GLU A 241 -22.25 -10.57 18.94
N ILE A 242 -21.10 -9.92 19.15
CA ILE A 242 -20.15 -9.57 18.08
C ILE A 242 -19.61 -10.82 17.37
N ASP A 243 -19.14 -11.83 18.12
CA ASP A 243 -18.58 -13.06 17.54
C ASP A 243 -19.60 -13.80 16.65
N LYS A 244 -20.90 -13.72 16.97
CA LYS A 244 -21.95 -14.29 16.12
C LYS A 244 -22.12 -13.54 14.80
N ALA A 245 -22.01 -12.21 14.83
CA ALA A 245 -22.09 -11.39 13.63
C ALA A 245 -20.88 -11.67 12.71
N ILE A 246 -19.67 -11.74 13.28
CA ILE A 246 -18.45 -12.12 12.55
C ILE A 246 -18.62 -13.51 11.92
N LYS A 247 -19.01 -14.52 12.71
CA LYS A 247 -19.18 -15.89 12.19
C LYS A 247 -20.20 -15.98 11.05
N LYS A 248 -21.29 -15.21 11.12
CA LYS A 248 -22.29 -15.18 10.06
C LYS A 248 -21.72 -14.56 8.77
N TYR A 249 -20.90 -13.52 8.91
CA TYR A 249 -20.22 -12.90 7.79
C TYR A 249 -19.16 -13.84 7.18
N ASP A 250 -18.37 -14.53 8.01
CA ASP A 250 -17.40 -15.53 7.56
C ASP A 250 -18.08 -16.67 6.77
N GLU A 251 -19.20 -17.21 7.28
CA GLU A 251 -20.01 -18.24 6.59
C GLU A 251 -20.54 -17.73 5.23
N TYR A 252 -20.99 -16.48 5.17
CA TYR A 252 -21.42 -15.86 3.91
C TYR A 252 -20.25 -15.71 2.92
N MET A 253 -19.08 -15.28 3.39
CA MET A 253 -17.90 -15.13 2.53
C MET A 253 -17.38 -16.48 2.03
N GLU A 254 -17.43 -17.53 2.84
CA GLU A 254 -17.12 -18.90 2.42
C GLU A 254 -18.06 -19.37 1.29
N GLU A 255 -19.38 -19.19 1.46
CA GLU A 255 -20.38 -19.52 0.43
C GLU A 255 -20.15 -18.70 -0.86
N TYR A 256 -19.88 -17.40 -0.74
CA TYR A 256 -19.58 -16.52 -1.87
C TYR A 256 -18.30 -16.95 -2.62
N ILE A 257 -17.22 -17.29 -1.91
CA ILE A 257 -16.00 -17.77 -2.55
C ILE A 257 -16.25 -19.11 -3.28
N GLU A 258 -16.99 -20.03 -2.66
CA GLU A 258 -17.34 -21.31 -3.28
C GLU A 258 -18.19 -21.15 -4.54
N GLU A 259 -19.19 -20.25 -4.51
CA GLU A 259 -20.13 -20.04 -5.61
C GLU A 259 -19.52 -19.28 -6.79
N TYR A 260 -18.67 -18.28 -6.54
CA TYR A 260 -18.22 -17.33 -7.56
C TYR A 260 -16.76 -17.53 -8.01
N PHE A 261 -15.88 -18.06 -7.14
CA PHE A 261 -14.45 -18.20 -7.46
C PHE A 261 -14.01 -19.65 -7.67
N MET A 262 -14.66 -20.60 -6.99
CA MET A 262 -14.32 -22.03 -7.08
C MET A 262 -15.24 -22.80 -8.02
N ASN A 263 -16.34 -22.20 -8.46
CA ASN A 263 -17.29 -22.80 -9.38
C ASN A 263 -16.80 -22.67 -10.83
N PRO A 264 -16.44 -23.77 -11.51
CA PRO A 264 -15.98 -23.74 -12.90
C PRO A 264 -17.09 -23.41 -13.90
N ASP A 265 -18.36 -23.46 -13.47
CA ASP A 265 -19.53 -23.16 -14.29
C ASP A 265 -20.02 -21.71 -14.10
N PHE A 266 -19.34 -20.89 -13.28
CA PHE A 266 -19.64 -19.46 -13.13
C PHE A 266 -19.17 -18.68 -14.37
N GLU A 267 -20.09 -18.03 -15.08
CA GLU A 267 -19.77 -17.18 -16.24
C GLU A 267 -19.56 -15.73 -15.78
N GLU A 268 -18.48 -15.08 -16.24
CA GLU A 268 -18.03 -13.72 -15.83
C GLU A 268 -19.07 -12.61 -16.07
N ASP A 269 -20.16 -12.91 -16.80
CA ASP A 269 -21.30 -12.01 -17.07
C ASP A 269 -22.39 -12.06 -15.98
N ASP A 270 -22.29 -12.95 -14.98
CA ASP A 270 -23.23 -13.02 -13.86
C ASP A 270 -22.92 -11.91 -12.82
N GLU A 271 -23.85 -10.95 -12.64
CA GLU A 271 -23.68 -9.79 -11.74
C GLU A 271 -23.34 -10.22 -10.31
N LEU A 272 -22.16 -9.80 -9.82
CA LEU A 272 -21.75 -10.02 -8.43
C LEU A 272 -22.69 -9.25 -7.47
N PRO A 273 -23.28 -9.93 -6.46
CA PRO A 273 -24.09 -9.24 -5.46
C PRO A 273 -23.21 -8.37 -4.56
N PHE A 274 -23.16 -7.05 -4.82
CA PHE A 274 -22.55 -6.08 -3.91
C PHE A 274 -23.44 -5.89 -2.67
N ILE A 275 -22.99 -6.31 -1.48
CA ILE A 275 -23.65 -5.95 -0.22
C ILE A 275 -23.16 -4.57 0.21
N THR A 276 -23.65 -3.49 -0.41
CA THR A 276 -23.41 -2.13 0.10
C THR A 276 -24.46 -1.79 1.16
N GLY A 277 -24.01 -1.70 2.41
CA GLY A 277 -24.87 -1.45 3.58
C GLY A 277 -24.91 -0.01 4.09
N ILE A 278 -24.46 1.01 3.32
CA ILE A 278 -24.60 2.42 3.71
C ILE A 278 -24.95 3.26 2.47
N SER A 279 -26.20 3.70 2.36
CA SER A 279 -26.52 4.89 1.58
C SER A 279 -25.72 6.07 2.14
N GLU A 280 -24.94 6.75 1.30
CA GLU A 280 -24.21 7.97 1.66
C GLU A 280 -25.07 8.86 2.58
N PRO A 281 -24.51 9.41 3.68
CA PRO A 281 -25.22 10.44 4.41
C PRO A 281 -25.43 11.61 3.45
N SER A 282 -26.67 11.81 3.04
CA SER A 282 -27.07 12.94 2.22
C SER A 282 -26.51 14.22 2.85
N GLN A 283 -25.66 14.93 2.13
CA GLN A 283 -25.25 16.28 2.51
C GLN A 283 -26.51 17.16 2.65
N ARG A 284 -26.89 17.45 3.89
CA ARG A 284 -27.74 18.59 4.29
C ARG A 284 -27.35 19.08 5.67
#